data_AF-A0A3M1KX19-F1
#
_entry.id   AF-A0A3M1KX19-F1
#
_cell.length_a   1.000
_cell.length_b   1.000
_cell.length_c   1.000
_cell.angle_alpha   90.00
_cell.angle_beta   90.00
_cell.angle_gamma   90.00
#
_symmetry.space_group_name_H-M   'P 1'
#
loop_
_entity.id
_entity.type
_entity.pdbx_description
1 polymer ?
#
loop_
_entity_poly.entity_id
_entity_poly.type
_entity_poly.pdbx_seq_one_letter_code
_entity_poly.pdbx_strand_id
1 'polypeptide(L)'
;EFVEVGPGGIVVTWTWLAEPRPKQPLDRPFAWALIRLDGADTAMLHAVDAGSENAMKTGMRVRPRWREQTTGMITDIECFEPEAGA
;
A
#
# COMPACT_ATOMS: atom_id res chain seq x y z
N GLU A 1 25.73 0.05 -1.84
CA GLU A 1 25.23 1.27 -1.17
C GLU A 1 23.71 1.20 -1.13
N PHE A 2 23.07 1.68 -0.05
CA PHE A 2 21.61 1.77 0.02
C PHE A 2 21.15 3.09 -0.58
N VAL A 3 20.08 3.07 -1.37
CA VAL A 3 19.50 4.26 -2.02
C VAL A 3 18.08 4.44 -1.49
N GLU A 4 17.75 5.67 -1.11
CA GLU A 4 16.41 6.04 -0.64
C GLU A 4 15.42 6.11 -1.82
N VAL A 5 14.20 5.64 -1.60
CA VAL A 5 13.09 5.59 -2.58
C VAL A 5 11.79 6.05 -1.93
N GLY A 6 10.82 6.48 -2.75
CA GLY A 6 9.50 6.88 -2.28
C GLY A 6 9.48 8.22 -1.51
N PRO A 7 8.57 8.40 -0.53
CA PRO A 7 7.71 7.38 0.08
C PRO A 7 6.50 7.01 -0.79
N GLY A 8 6.15 7.82 -1.78
CA GLY A 8 5.06 7.54 -2.73
C GLY A 8 5.40 6.44 -3.73
N GLY A 9 4.38 5.94 -4.41
CA GLY A 9 4.54 4.94 -5.46
C GLY A 9 3.30 4.75 -6.32
N ILE A 10 3.40 3.79 -7.22
CA ILE A 10 2.30 3.38 -8.11
C ILE A 10 1.85 1.95 -7.81
N VAL A 11 0.55 1.71 -7.88
CA VAL A 11 -0.01 0.35 -7.88
C VAL A 11 0.26 -0.29 -9.25
N VAL A 12 1.08 -1.34 -9.28
CA VAL A 12 1.41 -2.10 -10.50
C VAL A 12 0.31 -3.10 -10.86
N THR A 13 -0.23 -3.78 -9.85
CA THR A 13 -1.39 -4.68 -9.97
C THR A 13 -1.95 -4.95 -8.57
N TRP A 14 -3.18 -5.43 -8.47
CA TRP A 14 -3.86 -5.60 -7.19
C TRP A 14 -4.99 -6.64 -7.27
N THR A 15 -5.43 -7.10 -6.09
CA THR A 15 -6.66 -7.88 -5.90
C THR A 15 -7.43 -7.33 -4.71
N TRP A 16 -8.75 -7.32 -4.81
CA TRP A 16 -9.62 -6.89 -3.71
C TRP A 16 -9.85 -8.03 -2.70
N LEU A 17 -9.84 -7.69 -1.41
CA LEU A 17 -10.27 -8.57 -0.32
C LEU A 17 -11.49 -7.94 0.37
N ALA A 18 -12.69 -8.36 -0.08
CA ALA A 18 -13.95 -7.84 0.44
C ALA A 18 -14.23 -8.29 1.89
N GLU A 19 -13.78 -9.48 2.27
CA GLU A 19 -14.03 -10.07 3.59
C GLU A 19 -12.70 -10.52 4.23
N PRO A 20 -11.98 -9.62 4.94
CA PRO A 20 -10.74 -9.98 5.59
C PRO A 20 -10.93 -11.04 6.67
N ARG A 21 -10.07 -12.05 6.67
CA ARG A 21 -9.99 -13.03 7.77
C ARG A 21 -9.20 -12.47 8.94
N PRO A 22 -9.32 -13.05 10.15
CA PRO A 22 -8.46 -12.67 11.27
C PRO A 22 -6.98 -12.73 10.90
N LYS A 23 -6.18 -11.80 11.45
CA LYS A 23 -4.74 -11.64 11.21
C LYS A 23 -4.34 -11.08 9.84
N GLN A 24 -5.29 -10.60 9.05
CA GLN A 24 -4.97 -9.72 7.92
C GLN A 24 -4.47 -8.35 8.41
N PRO A 25 -3.75 -7.57 7.58
CA PRO A 25 -3.23 -6.26 7.98
C PRO A 25 -4.31 -5.27 8.42
N LEU A 26 -5.48 -5.33 7.78
CA LEU A 26 -6.66 -4.50 8.07
C LEU A 26 -7.86 -5.41 8.38
N ASP A 27 -8.73 -4.92 9.26
CA ASP A 27 -9.96 -5.58 9.72
C ASP A 27 -11.20 -5.23 8.88
N ARG A 28 -11.00 -4.44 7.81
CA ARG A 28 -12.01 -3.92 6.89
C ARG A 28 -11.57 -4.16 5.44
N PRO A 29 -12.48 -4.12 4.45
CA PRO A 29 -12.15 -4.39 3.05
C PRO A 29 -10.96 -3.54 2.54
N PHE A 30 -10.04 -4.18 1.83
CA PHE A 30 -8.83 -3.54 1.32
C PHE A 30 -8.29 -4.27 0.08
N ALA A 31 -7.27 -3.71 -0.58
CA ALA A 31 -6.57 -4.39 -1.67
C ALA A 31 -5.19 -4.90 -1.24
N TRP A 32 -4.83 -6.11 -1.66
CA TRP A 32 -3.42 -6.50 -1.75
C TRP A 32 -2.86 -5.99 -3.07
N ALA A 33 -1.80 -5.20 -3.02
CA ALA A 33 -1.23 -4.56 -4.21
C ALA A 33 0.29 -4.76 -4.30
N LEU A 34 0.79 -4.93 -5.52
CA LEU A 34 2.19 -4.71 -5.83
C LEU A 34 2.41 -3.22 -6.05
N ILE A 35 3.21 -2.59 -5.20
CA ILE A 35 3.46 -1.15 -5.19
C ILE A 35 4.93 -0.92 -5.55
N ARG A 36 5.18 -0.20 -6.64
CA ARG A 36 6.53 0.25 -6.98
C ARG A 36 6.71 1.66 -6.49
N LEU A 37 7.59 1.82 -5.50
CA LEU A 37 7.95 3.13 -4.95
C LEU A 37 8.68 3.97 -5.99
N ASP A 38 8.58 5.29 -5.85
CA ASP A 38 9.27 6.23 -6.73
C ASP A 38 10.80 6.04 -6.61
N GLY A 39 11.47 5.86 -7.75
CA GLY A 39 12.91 5.57 -7.80
C GLY A 39 13.26 4.09 -7.55
N ALA A 40 12.29 3.21 -7.27
CA ALA A 40 12.53 1.78 -7.14
C ALA A 40 12.30 1.04 -8.47
N ASP A 41 13.14 0.05 -8.77
CA ASP A 41 12.98 -0.81 -9.96
C ASP A 41 12.01 -1.98 -9.72
N THR A 42 11.83 -2.38 -8.45
CA THR A 42 11.01 -3.53 -8.04
C THR A 42 9.79 -3.10 -7.21
N ALA A 43 8.69 -3.85 -7.33
CA ALA A 43 7.49 -3.63 -6.52
C ALA A 43 7.52 -4.45 -5.22
N MET A 44 6.93 -3.90 -4.16
CA MET A 44 6.66 -4.60 -2.90
C MET A 44 5.18 -4.96 -2.78
N LEU A 45 4.86 -6.08 -2.15
CA LEU A 45 3.48 -6.42 -1.80
C LEU A 45 3.09 -5.71 -0.50
N HIS A 46 2.02 -4.91 -0.51
CA HIS A 46 1.46 -4.33 0.71
C HIS A 46 -0.05 -4.09 0.61
N ALA A 47 -0.69 -3.87 1.75
CA ALA A 47 -2.12 -3.54 1.82
C ALA A 47 -2.36 -2.09 1.36
N VAL A 48 -3.45 -1.86 0.61
CA VAL A 48 -3.95 -0.52 0.23
C VAL A 48 -5.36 -0.33 0.79
N ASP A 49 -5.52 0.65 1.68
CA ASP A 49 -6.80 1.11 2.20
C ASP A 49 -7.37 2.18 1.25
N ALA A 50 -8.09 1.73 0.21
CA ALA A 50 -8.72 2.61 -0.77
C ALA A 50 -10.19 2.96 -0.44
N GLY A 51 -10.70 2.48 0.70
CA GLY A 51 -12.10 2.63 1.14
C GLY A 51 -13.13 1.83 0.33
N SER A 52 -12.90 1.59 -0.98
CA SER A 52 -13.76 0.74 -1.82
C SER A 52 -13.01 0.15 -3.02
N GLU A 53 -13.52 -0.96 -3.57
CA GLU A 53 -12.95 -1.60 -4.75
C GLU A 53 -12.93 -0.67 -5.97
N ASN A 54 -13.98 0.14 -6.15
CA ASN A 54 -14.10 1.09 -7.27
C ASN A 54 -13.06 2.22 -7.24
N ALA A 55 -12.45 2.49 -6.08
CA ALA A 55 -11.38 3.46 -5.95
C ALA A 55 -10.01 2.88 -6.35
N MET A 56 -9.88 1.55 -6.44
CA MET A 56 -8.65 0.90 -6.86
C MET A 56 -8.49 0.91 -8.38
N LYS A 57 -7.30 1.30 -8.84
CA LYS A 57 -6.91 1.27 -10.25
C LYS A 57 -5.44 0.92 -10.37
N THR A 58 -5.10 0.08 -11.35
CA THR A 58 -3.70 -0.07 -11.76
C THR A 58 -3.18 1.29 -12.25
N GLY A 59 -1.98 1.65 -11.83
CA GLY A 59 -1.35 2.93 -12.11
C GLY A 59 -1.71 4.05 -11.13
N MET A 60 -2.64 3.84 -10.18
CA MET A 60 -2.98 4.88 -9.22
C MET A 60 -1.82 5.19 -8.27
N ARG A 61 -1.78 6.44 -7.82
CA ARG A 61 -0.82 6.94 -6.85
C ARG A 61 -1.22 6.55 -5.43
N VAL A 62 -0.24 6.12 -4.65
CA VAL A 62 -0.41 5.77 -3.24
C VAL A 62 0.75 6.26 -2.41
N ARG A 63 0.48 6.54 -1.14
CA ARG A 63 1.48 6.89 -0.12
C ARG A 63 1.30 6.01 1.12
N PRO A 64 2.36 5.74 1.89
CA PRO A 64 2.26 4.95 3.10
C PRO A 64 1.52 5.72 4.19
N ARG A 65 0.66 5.01 4.92
CA ARG A 65 0.22 5.37 6.27
C ARG A 65 1.10 4.60 7.26
N TRP A 66 1.93 5.33 7.99
CA TRP A 66 2.80 4.75 9.01
C TRP A 66 2.02 4.54 10.32
N ARG A 67 2.38 3.48 11.05
CA ARG A 67 1.97 3.34 12.45
C ARG A 67 2.61 4.45 13.30
N GLU A 68 1.96 4.80 14.40
CA GLU A 68 2.48 5.83 15.33
C GLU A 68 3.85 5.47 15.91
N GLN A 69 4.11 4.18 16.14
CA GLN A 69 5.40 3.68 16.61
C GLN A 69 5.98 2.72 15.58
N THR A 70 7.21 2.99 15.16
CA THR A 70 7.96 2.22 14.16
C THR A 70 9.11 1.46 14.82
N THR A 71 9.35 0.23 14.39
CA THR A 71 10.32 -0.72 14.97
C THR A 71 11.38 -1.23 13.99
N GLY A 72 11.40 -0.70 12.76
CA GLY A 72 12.25 -1.16 11.65
C GLY A 72 11.69 -2.38 10.91
N MET A 73 10.40 -2.69 11.05
CA MET A 73 9.76 -3.83 10.40
C MET A 73 8.84 -3.37 9.27
N ILE A 74 8.60 -4.23 8.27
CA ILE A 74 7.69 -3.90 7.16
C ILE A 74 6.27 -3.54 7.64
N THR A 75 5.87 -4.07 8.80
CA THR A 75 4.58 -3.79 9.46
C THR A 75 4.50 -2.40 10.08
N ASP A 76 5.59 -1.64 10.12
CA ASP A 76 5.59 -0.22 10.49
C ASP A 76 4.78 0.62 9.49
N ILE A 77 4.71 0.17 8.24
CA ILE A 77 3.72 0.66 7.28
C ILE A 77 2.41 -0.05 7.61
N GLU A 78 1.44 0.67 8.18
CA GLU A 78 0.12 0.13 8.51
C GLU A 78 -0.59 -0.34 7.24
N CYS A 79 -0.62 0.53 6.23
CA CYS A 79 -1.04 0.25 4.87
C CYS A 79 -0.56 1.39 3.96
N PHE A 80 -0.82 1.28 2.66
CA PHE A 80 -0.82 2.42 1.75
C PHE A 80 -2.25 2.96 1.62
N GLU A 81 -2.36 4.23 1.23
CA GLU A 81 -3.64 4.87 0.93
C GLU A 81 -3.50 5.71 -0.34
N PRO A 82 -4.59 5.92 -1.09
CA PRO A 82 -4.57 6.79 -2.26
C PRO A 82 -4.00 8.17 -1.93
N GLU A 83 -3.12 8.69 -2.79
CA GLU A 83 -2.73 10.11 -2.69
C GLU A 83 -3.96 10.98 -2.98
N ALA A 84 -4.24 11.97 -2.14
CA ALA A 84 -5.37 12.86 -2.34
C ALA A 84 -5.13 13.73 -3.59
N GLY A 85 -5.87 13.45 -4.66
CA GLY A 85 -5.84 14.21 -5.89
C GLY A 85 -5.03 13.56 -7.01
N ALA A 86 -5.76 12.91 -7.93
CA ALA A 86 -5.46 12.87 -9.36
C ALA A 86 -6.78 13.03 -10.12
#